data_AF-A0A3A2Z1P7-F1
#
_entry.id   AF-A0A3A2Z1P7-F1
#
_cell.length_a   1.000
_cell.length_b   1.000
_cell.length_c   1.000
_cell.angle_alpha   90.00
_cell.angle_beta   90.00
_cell.angle_gamma   90.00
#
_symmetry.space_group_name_H-M   'P 1'
#
loop_
_entity.id
_entity.type
_entity.pdbx_description
1 polymer ?
#
loop_
_entity_poly.entity_id
_entity_poly.type
_entity_poly.pdbx_seq_one_letter_code
_entity_poly.pdbx_strand_id
1 'polypeptide(L)'
;MEFEASVATKSGHRATCDVESATGIEVKHNLVLELIVAEEFCPNKNPSLVTPTGAARVLRMQFGLVVTERAGMGISWDEEMPPVYEDVPPSPPGYGSSDRNDGAWGGAIMEDYHGPEL
;
A
#
# COMPACT_ATOMS: atom_id res chain seq x y z
N MET A 1 16.47 12.29 -2.47
CA MET A 1 17.25 11.56 -1.45
C MET A 1 16.21 10.83 -0.63
N GLU A 2 16.12 9.52 -0.82
CA GLU A 2 15.12 8.68 -0.15
C GLU A 2 15.81 7.96 1.00
N PHE A 3 15.11 7.83 2.13
CA PHE A 3 15.58 7.10 3.29
C PHE A 3 14.78 5.80 3.37
N GLU A 4 15.43 4.68 3.07
CA GLU A 4 14.84 3.35 3.22
C GLU A 4 15.33 2.74 4.53
N ALA A 5 14.39 2.40 5.42
CA ALA A 5 14.67 1.67 6.64
C ALA A 5 13.83 0.39 6.64
N SER A 6 14.50 -0.76 6.59
CA SER A 6 13.88 -2.08 6.68
C SER A 6 14.13 -2.68 8.06
N VAL A 7 13.07 -3.06 8.75
CA VAL A 7 13.16 -3.87 9.98
C VAL A 7 13.16 -5.33 9.56
N ALA A 8 14.35 -5.83 9.21
CA ALA A 8 14.52 -7.23 8.83
C ALA A 8 14.44 -8.13 10.07
N THR A 9 13.36 -8.89 10.20
CA THR A 9 13.30 -10.01 11.15
C THR A 9 13.90 -11.24 10.46
N LYS A 10 14.76 -12.02 11.15
CA LYS A 10 15.20 -13.31 10.58
C LYS A 10 13.98 -14.19 10.40
N SER A 11 13.97 -15.00 9.34
CA SER A 11 12.88 -15.92 9.00
C SER A 11 12.49 -16.92 10.09
N GLY A 12 13.31 -17.11 11.13
CA GLY A 12 13.02 -17.97 12.28
C GLY A 12 12.54 -17.25 13.55
N HIS A 13 12.40 -15.92 13.55
CA HIS A 13 11.92 -15.18 14.72
C HIS A 13 10.39 -15.05 14.69
N ARG A 14 9.76 -15.30 15.85
CA ARG A 14 8.32 -15.08 16.04
C ARG A 14 8.00 -13.58 16.00
N ALA A 15 6.92 -13.22 15.33
CA ALA A 15 6.39 -11.85 15.33
C ALA A 15 6.13 -11.36 16.76
N THR A 16 6.44 -10.10 17.02
CA THR A 16 6.17 -9.46 18.31
C THR A 16 5.25 -8.28 18.04
N CYS A 17 3.98 -8.42 18.41
CA CYS A 17 3.05 -7.31 18.44
C CYS A 17 3.20 -6.53 19.75
N ASP A 18 2.58 -5.36 19.81
CA ASP A 18 2.35 -4.72 21.10
C ASP A 18 1.56 -5.68 22.00
N VAL A 19 1.96 -5.79 23.26
CA VAL A 19 1.37 -6.72 24.22
C VAL A 19 0.85 -5.91 25.39
N GLU A 20 -0.39 -6.15 25.78
CA GLU A 20 -0.94 -5.70 27.06
C GLU A 20 -1.41 -6.93 27.84
N SER A 21 -0.84 -7.14 29.03
CA SER A 21 -1.15 -8.27 29.91
C SER A 21 -2.15 -7.85 30.99
N ALA A 22 -3.01 -8.77 31.41
CA ALA A 22 -3.91 -8.59 32.55
C ALA A 22 -3.18 -8.32 33.88
N THR A 23 -1.89 -8.62 33.96
CA THR A 23 -1.02 -8.26 35.10
C THR A 23 -0.52 -6.82 35.06
N GLY A 24 -0.92 -6.02 34.05
CA GLY A 24 -0.50 -4.64 33.85
C GLY A 24 0.85 -4.46 33.13
N ILE A 25 1.37 -5.52 32.50
CA ILE A 25 2.61 -5.44 31.72
C ILE A 25 2.29 -5.01 30.30
N GLU A 26 2.97 -3.99 29.80
CA GLU A 26 2.83 -3.50 28.43
C GLU A 26 4.17 -3.53 27.67
N VAL A 27 4.14 -3.97 26.40
CA VAL A 27 5.25 -3.87 25.44
C VAL A 27 4.75 -3.10 24.22
N LYS A 28 5.45 -2.03 23.83
CA LYS A 28 5.15 -1.21 22.64
C LYS A 28 6.35 -1.08 21.73
N HIS A 29 6.14 -1.14 20.41
CA HIS A 29 7.17 -0.94 19.39
C HIS A 29 7.01 0.43 18.74
N ASN A 30 7.98 1.32 18.97
CA ASN A 30 7.97 2.67 18.42
C ASN A 30 9.26 2.93 17.63
N LEU A 31 9.14 3.27 16.35
CA LEU A 31 10.23 3.80 15.57
C LEU A 31 10.31 5.31 15.77
N VAL A 32 11.44 5.78 16.30
CA VAL A 32 11.72 7.21 16.46
C VAL A 32 12.81 7.61 15.47
N LEU A 33 12.48 8.54 14.57
CA LEU A 33 13.44 9.16 13.67
C LEU A 33 13.77 10.56 14.18
N GLU A 34 15.06 10.82 14.41
CA GLU A 34 15.55 12.13 14.83
C GLU A 34 16.52 12.68 13.79
N LEU A 35 16.13 13.81 13.19
CA LEU A 35 16.97 14.55 12.25
C LEU A 35 17.38 15.88 12.90
N ILE A 36 18.69 16.09 12.98
CA ILE A 36 19.27 17.34 13.48
C ILE A 36 19.72 18.15 12.27
N VAL A 37 19.11 19.32 12.08
CA VAL A 37 19.49 20.27 11.03
C VAL A 37 20.22 21.43 11.69
N ALA A 38 21.52 21.54 11.44
CA ALA A 38 22.32 22.67 11.88
C ALA A 38 22.51 23.65 10.73
N GLU A 39 22.38 24.94 11.01
CA GLU A 39 22.75 26.00 10.08
C GLU A 39 24.24 26.27 10.21
N GLU A 40 24.90 26.34 9.05
CA GLU A 40 26.33 26.57 8.95
C GLU A 40 26.57 27.72 7.97
N PHE A 41 27.49 28.63 8.33
CA PHE A 41 27.90 29.73 7.48
C PHE A 41 29.19 29.39 6.74
N CYS A 42 29.16 29.45 5.41
CA CYS A 42 30.32 29.22 4.55
C CYS A 42 30.67 30.52 3.78
N PRO A 43 31.75 31.23 4.15
CA PRO A 43 32.22 32.40 3.41
C PRO A 43 32.55 32.03 1.96
N ASN A 44 32.17 32.87 1.01
CA ASN A 44 32.41 32.69 -0.43
C ASN A 44 31.97 31.32 -0.98
N LYS A 45 30.98 30.67 -0.36
CA LYS A 45 30.53 29.31 -0.71
C LYS A 45 31.66 28.27 -0.62
N ASN A 46 32.69 28.51 0.18
CA ASN A 46 33.77 27.56 0.41
C ASN A 46 33.43 26.64 1.59
N PRO A 47 33.09 25.37 1.35
CA PRO A 47 32.70 24.43 2.41
C PRO A 47 33.89 23.98 3.29
N SER A 48 35.12 24.42 3.01
CA SER A 48 36.27 24.17 3.89
C SER A 48 36.41 25.19 5.02
N LEU A 49 35.67 26.31 4.96
CA LEU A 49 35.72 27.40 5.95
C LEU A 49 34.36 27.54 6.65
N VAL A 50 33.92 26.51 7.35
CA VAL A 50 32.61 26.48 7.98
C VAL A 50 32.63 27.18 9.35
N THR A 51 31.69 28.10 9.58
CA THR A 51 31.43 28.69 10.91
C THR A 51 30.07 28.22 11.43
N PRO A 52 30.02 27.50 12.56
CA PRO A 52 28.75 27.09 13.16
C PRO A 52 28.02 28.33 13.68
N THR A 53 26.74 28.48 13.32
CA THR A 53 25.92 29.64 13.75
C THR A 53 25.27 29.43 15.11
N GLY A 54 25.30 28.20 15.62
CA GLY A 54 24.58 27.79 16.83
C GLY A 54 23.06 27.62 16.62
N ALA A 55 22.53 27.96 15.44
CA ALA A 55 21.15 27.70 15.10
C ALA A 55 21.00 26.24 14.65
N ALA A 56 20.21 25.47 15.39
CA ALA A 56 19.87 24.10 15.04
C ALA A 56 18.38 23.84 15.26
N ARG A 57 17.82 22.94 14.46
CA ARG A 57 16.44 22.47 14.57
C ARG A 57 16.44 20.96 14.68
N VAL A 58 15.64 20.44 15.59
CA VAL A 58 15.42 19.01 15.76
C VAL A 58 14.06 18.67 15.15
N LEU A 59 14.08 17.77 14.17
CA LEU A 59 12.88 17.19 13.57
C LEU A 59 12.76 15.75 14.07
N ARG A 60 11.86 15.54 15.03
CA ARG A 60 11.58 14.21 15.58
C ARG A 60 10.25 13.70 15.06
N MET A 61 10.26 12.50 14.50
CA MET A 61 9.07 11.79 14.05
C MET A 61 8.94 10.49 14.85
N GLN A 62 7.71 10.12 15.19
CA GLN A 62 7.41 8.89 15.92
C GLN A 62 6.36 8.11 15.14
N PHE A 63 6.63 6.83 14.91
CA PHE A 63 5.75 5.92 14.19
C PHE A 63 5.52 4.69 15.05
N GLY A 64 4.26 4.34 15.29
CA GLY A 64 3.91 3.03 15.81
C GLY A 64 4.28 1.98 14.75
N LEU A 65 5.16 1.05 15.10
CA LEU A 65 5.66 0.07 14.15
C LEU A 65 4.94 -1.26 14.38
N VAL A 66 4.09 -1.65 13.43
CA VAL A 66 3.50 -2.99 13.44
C VAL A 66 4.51 -3.97 12.83
N VAL A 67 5.18 -4.76 13.67
CA VAL A 67 6.09 -5.84 13.22
C VAL A 67 5.26 -7.09 12.91
N THR A 68 4.59 -7.12 11.75
CA THR A 68 3.82 -8.29 11.31
C THR A 68 4.71 -9.35 10.64
N GLU A 69 4.16 -10.57 10.49
CA GLU A 69 4.69 -11.52 9.52
C GLU A 69 4.44 -11.07 8.07
N ARG A 70 5.17 -11.68 7.13
CA ARG A 70 4.65 -11.93 5.78
C ARG A 70 3.58 -13.01 5.90
N ALA A 71 2.43 -12.83 5.25
CA ALA A 71 1.32 -13.79 5.25
C ALA A 71 1.84 -15.24 5.15
N GLY A 72 1.63 -16.02 6.21
CA GLY A 72 2.22 -17.34 6.41
C GLY A 72 2.01 -18.28 5.22
N MET A 73 3.05 -19.00 4.81
CA MET A 73 3.07 -19.94 3.68
C MET A 73 2.22 -19.51 2.46
N GLY A 74 2.10 -18.21 2.21
CA GLY A 74 1.41 -17.70 1.05
C GLY A 74 2.29 -17.95 -0.15
N ILE A 75 1.83 -18.82 -1.05
CA ILE A 75 2.24 -18.79 -2.45
C ILE A 75 2.24 -17.33 -2.91
N SER A 76 3.23 -16.90 -3.69
CA SER A 76 3.19 -15.53 -4.21
C SER A 76 1.86 -15.32 -4.96
N TRP A 77 1.39 -14.08 -5.08
CA TRP A 77 0.20 -13.78 -5.89
C TRP A 77 0.36 -14.27 -7.35
N ASP A 78 1.60 -14.45 -7.78
CA ASP A 78 2.03 -15.00 -9.06
C ASP A 78 2.01 -16.54 -9.11
N GLU A 79 1.94 -17.22 -7.95
CA GLU A 79 1.79 -18.68 -7.80
C GLU A 79 0.34 -19.12 -7.49
N GLU A 80 -0.57 -18.18 -7.19
CA GLU A 80 -2.00 -18.45 -7.03
C GLU A 80 -2.68 -18.59 -8.41
N MET A 81 -2.89 -19.84 -8.85
CA MET A 81 -3.72 -20.07 -10.04
C MET A 81 -5.19 -19.76 -9.70
N PRO A 82 -5.89 -18.92 -10.49
CA PRO A 82 -7.30 -18.66 -10.27
C PRO A 82 -8.09 -19.98 -10.34
N PRO A 83 -9.14 -20.14 -9.51
CA PRO A 83 -9.97 -21.34 -9.56
C PRO A 83 -10.55 -21.54 -10.96
N VAL A 84 -10.34 -22.73 -11.52
CA VAL A 84 -10.97 -23.15 -12.77
C VAL A 84 -12.36 -23.65 -12.44
N TYR A 85 -13.39 -22.97 -12.91
CA TYR A 85 -14.77 -23.42 -12.78
C TYR A 85 -15.10 -24.34 -13.97
N GLU A 86 -15.30 -25.63 -13.71
CA GLU A 86 -15.68 -26.59 -14.76
C GLU A 86 -17.14 -26.41 -15.22
N ASP A 87 -18.01 -25.95 -14.30
CA ASP A 87 -19.45 -25.83 -14.52
C ASP A 87 -19.87 -24.37 -14.77
N VAL A 88 -19.16 -23.65 -15.64
CA VAL A 88 -19.65 -22.34 -16.10
C VAL A 88 -20.81 -22.61 -17.06
N PRO A 89 -22.06 -22.26 -16.71
CA PRO A 89 -23.16 -22.39 -17.66
C PRO A 89 -22.86 -21.54 -18.91
N PRO A 90 -23.42 -21.87 -20.08
CA PRO A 90 -23.29 -21.03 -21.26
C PRO A 90 -23.55 -19.57 -20.90
N SER A 91 -22.69 -18.66 -21.37
CA SER A 91 -22.89 -17.24 -21.17
C SER A 91 -24.32 -16.87 -21.57
N PRO A 92 -24.97 -15.91 -20.88
CA PRO A 92 -26.27 -15.40 -21.31
C PRO A 92 -26.26 -15.08 -22.82
N PRO A 93 -27.40 -15.18 -23.52
CA PRO A 93 -27.48 -14.80 -24.92
C PRO A 93 -26.83 -13.44 -25.13
N GLY A 94 -25.96 -13.32 -26.14
CA GLY A 94 -25.37 -12.03 -26.48
C GLY A 94 -26.47 -11.01 -26.78
N TYR A 95 -26.21 -9.75 -26.48
CA TYR A 95 -27.08 -8.67 -26.94
C TYR A 95 -27.14 -8.75 -28.48
N GLY A 96 -28.33 -8.99 -29.03
CA GLY A 96 -28.55 -9.00 -30.48
C GLY A 96 -28.05 -7.69 -31.08
N SER A 97 -27.53 -7.71 -32.31
CA SER A 97 -27.07 -6.46 -32.90
C SER A 97 -28.27 -5.64 -33.42
N SER A 98 -28.04 -4.34 -33.55
CA SER A 98 -29.01 -3.40 -34.11
C SER A 98 -29.20 -3.60 -35.62
N ASP A 99 -28.28 -4.31 -36.28
CA ASP A 99 -28.38 -4.59 -37.71
C ASP A 99 -29.40 -5.68 -37.95
N ARG A 100 -30.54 -5.33 -38.57
CA ARG A 100 -31.64 -6.26 -38.87
C ARG A 100 -31.29 -7.41 -39.83
N ASN A 101 -30.06 -7.48 -40.32
CA ASN A 101 -29.61 -8.41 -41.34
C ASN A 101 -28.64 -9.49 -40.81
N ASP A 102 -28.31 -9.47 -39.52
CA ASP A 102 -27.38 -10.40 -38.85
C ASP A 102 -28.07 -11.71 -38.36
N GLY A 103 -28.82 -12.38 -39.24
CA GLY A 103 -29.36 -13.72 -38.94
C GLY A 103 -30.26 -13.78 -37.70
N ALA A 104 -30.24 -14.92 -36.99
CA ALA A 104 -31.25 -15.31 -35.98
C ALA A 104 -31.36 -14.42 -34.73
N TRP A 105 -30.53 -13.39 -34.59
CA TRP A 105 -30.43 -12.53 -33.41
C TRP A 105 -30.52 -11.02 -33.72
N GLY A 106 -30.95 -10.67 -34.93
CA GLY A 106 -31.08 -9.29 -35.38
C GLY A 106 -32.32 -8.56 -34.94
N GLY A 107 -32.16 -7.26 -34.73
CA GLY A 107 -33.28 -6.35 -34.47
C GLY A 107 -33.42 -5.91 -33.02
N ALA A 108 -32.33 -5.92 -32.24
CA ALA A 108 -32.32 -5.23 -30.96
C ALA A 108 -32.62 -3.74 -31.18
N ILE A 109 -33.66 -3.24 -30.54
CA ILE A 109 -34.02 -1.82 -30.53
C ILE A 109 -33.41 -1.17 -29.28
N MET A 110 -32.66 -0.08 -29.45
CA MET A 110 -32.31 0.78 -28.32
C MET A 110 -33.55 1.63 -28.01
N GLU A 111 -34.15 1.42 -26.85
CA GLU A 111 -35.24 2.26 -26.34
C GLU A 111 -34.68 3.36 -25.46
N ASP A 112 -35.26 4.56 -25.56
CA ASP A 112 -34.89 5.68 -24.72
C ASP A 112 -35.36 5.43 -23.28
N TYR A 113 -34.51 5.81 -22.31
CA TYR A 113 -34.83 5.65 -20.89
C TYR A 113 -35.92 6.65 -20.46
N HIS A 114 -37.06 6.14 -20.00
CA HIS A 114 -38.20 6.92 -19.49
C HIS A 114 -38.36 6.89 -17.96
N GLY A 115 -37.29 6.54 -17.23
CA GLY A 115 -37.33 6.50 -15.76
C GLY A 115 -37.26 7.89 -15.11
N PRO A 116 -37.37 7.95 -13.76
CA PRO A 116 -37.32 9.21 -13.03
C PRO A 116 -35.98 9.94 -13.23
N GLU A 117 -36.02 11.27 -13.29
CA GLU A 117 -34.83 12.10 -13.32
C GLU A 117 -34.00 11.89 -12.04
N LEU A 118 -32.67 11.82 -12.20
CA LEU A 118 -31.71 11.65 -11.09
C LEU A 118 -31.68 12.86 -10.17
#